data_AF-A0A432ZJ42-F1
#
_entry.id   AF-A0A432ZJ42-F1
#
_cell.length_a   1.000
_cell.length_b   1.000
_cell.length_c   1.000
_cell.angle_alpha   90.00
_cell.angle_beta   90.00
_cell.angle_gamma   90.00
#
_symmetry.space_group_name_H-M   'P 1'
#
loop_
_entity.id
_entity.type
_entity.pdbx_description
1 polymer ?
#
loop_
_entity_poly.entity_id
_entity_poly.type
_entity_poly.pdbx_seq_one_letter_code
_entity_poly.pdbx_strand_id
1 'polypeptide(L)'
;METQQKFKILFLCTANSARSLMAEAIFRQFADDSFEVTSAGTEPTQPEPEALKALSAIGVTTDGLRSKSLTEIDLPAYDYIISLCDRARTECQLLCSDDQFIAWDFPDPVTSKKTDAFRKTAHELSERIKMLLLILRKRSDRPQLFDAPNEFFKILSDPLRLQMILMLHKHGELCVCQFVDATGKSQPKVSQPKVSRHLAQLREYGLLSDRKDQRWVYYRINPALPDWMAAVIATTAEYHPQQTSQPIKDINNGCV
;
A
#
# COMPACT_ATOMS: atom_id res chain seq x y z
N MET A 1 6.35 -14.16 19.59
CA MET A 1 6.77 -13.13 18.63
C MET A 1 5.85 -13.25 17.44
N GLU A 2 4.85 -12.37 17.33
CA GLU A 2 4.01 -12.32 16.14
C GLU A 2 4.86 -11.84 14.97
N THR A 3 5.01 -12.66 13.95
CA THR A 3 5.69 -12.30 12.70
C THR A 3 4.81 -11.30 11.96
N GLN A 4 5.23 -10.04 11.92
CA GLN A 4 4.60 -9.01 11.09
C GLN A 4 4.56 -9.50 9.63
N GLN A 5 3.37 -9.56 9.05
CA GLN A 5 3.19 -10.02 7.67
C GLN A 5 3.85 -9.03 6.71
N LYS A 6 4.87 -9.50 5.98
CA LYS A 6 5.63 -8.69 5.03
C LYS A 6 4.94 -8.65 3.66
N PHE A 7 5.06 -7.52 3.00
CA PHE A 7 4.57 -7.30 1.64
C PHE A 7 5.55 -7.90 0.63
N LYS A 8 5.09 -8.86 -0.16
CA LYS A 8 5.92 -9.75 -0.98
C LYS A 8 6.00 -9.29 -2.43
N ILE A 9 7.22 -9.07 -2.93
CA ILE A 9 7.50 -8.63 -4.29
C ILE A 9 8.33 -9.67 -5.03
N LEU A 10 7.91 -10.02 -6.25
CA LEU A 10 8.64 -10.92 -7.14
C LEU A 10 9.12 -10.17 -8.39
N PHE A 11 10.42 -10.18 -8.66
CA PHE A 11 10.97 -9.72 -9.94
C PHE A 11 11.22 -10.90 -10.90
N LEU A 12 10.64 -10.84 -12.09
CA LEU A 12 10.76 -11.89 -13.10
C LEU A 12 11.57 -11.42 -14.30
N CYS A 13 12.44 -12.30 -14.81
CA CYS A 13 12.94 -12.20 -16.18
C CYS A 13 13.13 -13.62 -16.73
N THR A 14 13.59 -13.76 -17.97
CA THR A 14 13.74 -15.10 -18.56
C THR A 14 14.82 -15.92 -17.84
N ALA A 15 16.05 -15.40 -17.76
CA ALA A 15 17.21 -16.18 -17.29
C ALA A 15 17.52 -16.06 -15.79
N ASN A 16 16.88 -15.16 -15.06
CA ASN A 16 17.22 -14.78 -13.68
C ASN A 16 18.74 -14.67 -13.43
N SER A 17 19.46 -14.06 -14.37
CA SER A 17 20.92 -13.93 -14.36
C SER A 17 21.40 -12.50 -14.14
N ALA A 18 20.71 -11.51 -14.73
CA ALA A 18 21.09 -10.10 -14.65
C ALA A 18 19.95 -9.22 -14.10
N ARG A 19 19.01 -8.80 -14.95
CA ARG A 19 17.96 -7.80 -14.64
C ARG A 19 17.21 -8.06 -13.34
N SER A 20 16.67 -9.26 -13.13
CA SER A 20 15.86 -9.55 -11.95
C SER A 20 16.68 -9.75 -10.68
N LEU A 21 17.92 -10.24 -10.77
CA LEU A 21 18.85 -10.26 -9.62
C LEU A 21 19.28 -8.85 -9.22
N MET A 22 19.57 -7.99 -10.21
CA MET A 22 19.87 -6.58 -9.96
C MET A 22 18.69 -5.88 -9.30
N ALA A 23 17.46 -6.13 -9.78
CA ALA A 23 16.26 -5.57 -9.18
C ALA A 23 16.06 -6.07 -7.73
N GLU A 24 16.20 -7.38 -7.47
CA GLU A 24 16.12 -7.97 -6.12
C GLU A 24 17.10 -7.29 -5.15
N ALA A 25 18.37 -7.18 -5.55
CA ALA A 25 19.42 -6.62 -4.72
C ALA A 25 19.21 -5.12 -4.44
N ILE A 26 18.89 -4.34 -5.48
CA ILE A 26 18.61 -2.91 -5.36
C ILE A 26 17.37 -2.67 -4.50
N PHE A 27 16.34 -3.50 -4.64
CA PHE A 27 15.13 -3.37 -3.82
C PHE A 27 15.43 -3.62 -2.35
N ARG A 28 16.20 -4.68 -2.01
CA ARG A 28 16.64 -4.94 -0.63
C ARG A 28 17.39 -3.77 0.00
N GLN A 29 18.21 -3.06 -0.78
CA GLN A 29 18.97 -1.92 -0.29
C GLN A 29 18.09 -0.75 0.18
N PHE A 30 16.94 -0.53 -0.46
CA PHE A 30 16.06 0.62 -0.22
C PHE A 30 14.80 0.29 0.58
N ALA A 31 14.42 -0.98 0.61
CA ALA A 31 13.28 -1.47 1.37
C ALA A 31 13.59 -1.55 2.87
N ASP A 32 12.58 -1.32 3.68
CA ASP A 32 12.61 -1.57 5.12
C ASP A 32 12.04 -2.98 5.43
N ASP A 33 11.97 -3.34 6.70
CA ASP A 33 11.57 -4.67 7.15
C ASP A 33 10.12 -5.06 6.80
N SER A 34 9.31 -4.13 6.31
CA SER A 34 7.93 -4.39 5.88
C SER A 34 7.83 -5.13 4.54
N PHE A 35 8.93 -5.23 3.78
CA PHE A 35 8.94 -5.90 2.48
C PHE A 35 9.75 -7.20 2.50
N GLU A 36 9.31 -8.15 1.69
CA GLU A 36 10.05 -9.34 1.32
C GLU A 36 10.19 -9.36 -0.21
N VAL A 37 11.41 -9.48 -0.71
CA VAL A 37 11.68 -9.43 -2.15
C VAL A 37 12.48 -10.64 -2.62
N THR A 38 12.01 -11.20 -3.73
CA THR A 38 12.57 -12.36 -4.41
C THR A 38 12.59 -12.08 -5.90
N SER A 39 13.49 -12.74 -6.62
CA SER A 39 13.45 -12.86 -8.09
C SER A 39 13.46 -14.31 -8.54
N ALA A 40 12.99 -14.54 -9.76
CA ALA A 40 13.03 -15.84 -10.44
C ALA A 40 13.05 -15.67 -11.96
N GLY A 41 13.17 -16.78 -12.68
CA GLY A 41 13.05 -16.77 -14.13
C GLY A 41 12.50 -18.05 -14.72
N THR A 42 12.00 -17.95 -15.96
CA THR A 42 11.34 -19.05 -16.67
C THR A 42 12.33 -20.08 -17.20
N GLU A 43 13.55 -19.65 -17.52
CA GLU A 43 14.67 -20.49 -17.97
C GLU A 43 15.95 -20.08 -17.20
N PRO A 44 16.02 -20.32 -15.87
CA PRO A 44 17.08 -19.79 -15.04
C PRO A 44 18.46 -20.32 -15.45
N THR A 45 19.47 -19.45 -15.44
CA THR A 45 20.86 -19.81 -15.69
C THR A 45 21.72 -19.55 -14.45
N GLN A 46 22.87 -18.89 -14.59
CA GLN A 46 23.75 -18.51 -13.49
C GLN A 46 23.77 -16.99 -13.36
N PRO A 47 24.03 -16.44 -12.15
CA PRO A 47 24.22 -15.01 -11.97
C PRO A 47 25.30 -14.46 -12.91
N GLU A 48 24.97 -13.41 -13.65
CA GLU A 48 25.86 -12.78 -14.62
C GLU A 48 26.96 -11.98 -13.88
N PRO A 49 28.25 -12.30 -14.05
CA PRO A 49 29.32 -11.63 -13.31
C PRO A 49 29.35 -10.11 -13.47
N GLU A 50 29.05 -9.59 -14.65
CA GLU A 50 29.00 -8.13 -14.89
C GLU A 50 27.82 -7.46 -14.20
N ALA A 51 26.71 -8.18 -13.99
CA ALA A 51 25.60 -7.68 -13.18
C ALA A 51 26.00 -7.55 -11.72
N LEU A 52 26.70 -8.56 -11.16
CA LEU A 52 27.21 -8.51 -9.79
C LEU A 52 28.23 -7.37 -9.60
N LYS A 53 29.17 -7.20 -10.55
CA LYS A 53 30.12 -6.08 -10.53
C LYS A 53 29.41 -4.73 -10.58
N ALA A 54 28.37 -4.59 -11.41
CA ALA A 54 27.61 -3.35 -11.50
C ALA A 54 26.89 -3.01 -10.18
N LEU A 55 26.40 -4.01 -9.45
CA LEU A 55 25.81 -3.84 -8.12
C LEU A 55 26.87 -3.43 -7.08
N SER A 56 28.00 -4.14 -7.00
CA SER A 56 29.09 -3.79 -6.08
C SER A 56 29.60 -2.36 -6.33
N ALA A 57 29.68 -1.93 -7.59
CA ALA A 57 30.15 -0.60 -7.97
C ALA A 57 29.25 0.54 -7.45
N ILE A 58 27.97 0.26 -7.17
CA ILE A 58 27.02 1.23 -6.59
C ILE A 58 26.77 0.99 -5.09
N GLY A 59 27.57 0.11 -4.46
CA GLY A 59 27.49 -0.18 -3.04
C GLY A 59 26.32 -1.08 -2.62
N VAL A 60 25.74 -1.84 -3.55
CA VAL A 60 24.66 -2.79 -3.26
C VAL A 60 25.27 -4.17 -2.98
N THR A 61 24.89 -4.80 -1.86
CA THR A 61 25.34 -6.16 -1.53
C THR A 61 24.77 -7.19 -2.50
N THR A 62 25.59 -8.19 -2.84
CA THR A 62 25.23 -9.32 -3.68
C THR A 62 25.04 -10.61 -2.90
N ASP A 63 25.12 -10.55 -1.57
CA ASP A 63 25.08 -11.73 -0.72
C ASP A 63 23.74 -12.46 -0.83
N GLY A 64 23.81 -13.79 -0.98
CA GLY A 64 22.63 -14.64 -1.10
C GLY A 64 21.89 -14.56 -2.44
N LEU A 65 22.37 -13.77 -3.41
CA LEU A 65 21.80 -13.78 -4.76
C LEU A 65 22.11 -15.11 -5.45
N ARG A 66 21.04 -15.76 -5.94
CA ARG A 66 21.13 -16.97 -6.75
C ARG A 66 20.03 -16.97 -7.81
N SER A 67 20.30 -17.62 -8.93
CA SER A 67 19.27 -17.89 -9.93
C SER A 67 18.28 -18.94 -9.41
N LYS A 68 16.98 -18.66 -9.59
CA LYS A 68 15.82 -19.42 -9.12
C LYS A 68 14.88 -19.70 -10.28
N SER A 69 14.37 -20.91 -10.36
CA SER A 69 13.32 -21.26 -11.31
C SER A 69 11.98 -20.70 -10.88
N LEU A 70 11.18 -20.24 -11.84
CA LEU A 70 9.79 -19.86 -11.61
C LEU A 70 8.98 -21.02 -11.00
N THR A 71 9.34 -22.27 -11.29
CA THR A 71 8.69 -23.46 -10.73
C THR A 71 8.92 -23.62 -9.22
N GLU A 72 9.92 -22.93 -8.64
CA GLU A 72 10.15 -22.88 -7.19
C GLU A 72 9.25 -21.84 -6.50
N ILE A 73 8.53 -21.01 -7.25
CA ILE A 73 7.79 -19.86 -6.76
C ILE A 73 6.29 -20.14 -6.75
N ASP A 74 5.68 -20.00 -5.57
CA ASP A 74 4.23 -19.92 -5.42
C ASP A 74 3.75 -18.50 -5.76
N LEU A 75 3.38 -18.27 -7.04
CA LEU A 75 2.98 -16.94 -7.54
C LEU A 75 1.82 -16.30 -6.75
N PRO A 76 0.75 -17.03 -6.36
CA PRO A 76 -0.32 -16.49 -5.50
C PRO A 76 0.15 -15.93 -4.15
N ALA A 77 1.33 -16.33 -3.65
CA ALA A 77 1.84 -15.87 -2.36
C ALA A 77 2.47 -14.48 -2.39
N TYR A 78 2.60 -13.85 -3.56
CA TYR A 78 3.19 -12.51 -3.72
C TYR A 78 2.12 -11.43 -3.81
N ASP A 79 2.43 -10.20 -3.43
CA ASP A 79 1.50 -9.06 -3.59
C ASP A 79 1.71 -8.32 -4.92
N TYR A 80 2.95 -8.30 -5.43
CA TYR A 80 3.25 -7.86 -6.78
C TYR A 80 4.25 -8.77 -7.49
N ILE A 81 3.99 -8.94 -8.78
CA ILE A 81 4.85 -9.66 -9.72
C ILE A 81 5.25 -8.67 -10.80
N ILE A 82 6.56 -8.41 -10.90
CA ILE A 82 7.13 -7.40 -11.79
C ILE A 82 7.97 -8.09 -12.86
N SER A 83 7.46 -8.15 -14.08
CA SER A 83 8.21 -8.68 -15.22
C SER A 83 9.15 -7.63 -15.79
N LEU A 84 10.41 -8.00 -16.02
CA LEU A 84 11.49 -7.16 -16.55
C LEU A 84 11.81 -7.45 -18.02
N CYS A 85 11.07 -8.36 -18.68
CA CYS A 85 11.23 -8.67 -20.10
C CYS A 85 9.91 -9.11 -20.75
N ASP A 86 9.80 -8.90 -22.06
CA ASP A 86 8.59 -9.23 -22.83
C ASP A 86 8.23 -10.71 -22.80
N ARG A 87 9.23 -11.60 -22.82
CA ARG A 87 8.99 -13.04 -22.78
C ARG A 87 8.36 -13.49 -21.46
N ALA A 88 8.94 -13.05 -20.33
CA ALA A 88 8.37 -13.34 -19.01
C ALA A 88 6.99 -12.69 -18.84
N ARG A 89 6.73 -11.54 -19.50
CA ARG A 89 5.40 -10.94 -19.52
C ARG A 89 4.36 -11.87 -20.16
N THR A 90 4.62 -12.35 -21.38
CA THR A 90 3.66 -13.20 -22.10
C THR A 90 3.42 -14.53 -21.37
N GLU A 91 4.47 -15.13 -20.83
CA GLU A 91 4.39 -16.43 -20.13
C GLU A 91 3.68 -16.31 -18.76
N CYS A 92 3.86 -15.19 -18.05
CA CYS A 92 3.38 -15.07 -16.66
C CYS A 92 2.06 -14.28 -16.51
N GLN A 93 1.71 -13.42 -17.46
CA GLN A 93 0.49 -12.59 -17.34
C GLN A 93 -0.79 -13.45 -17.26
N LEU A 94 -0.81 -14.62 -17.90
CA LEU A 94 -1.93 -15.57 -17.84
C LEU A 94 -2.07 -16.27 -16.48
N LEU A 95 -1.01 -16.25 -15.66
CA LEU A 95 -0.94 -16.96 -14.38
C LEU A 95 -1.24 -16.05 -13.18
N CYS A 96 -1.38 -14.74 -13.41
CA CYS A 96 -1.50 -13.72 -12.35
C CYS A 96 -2.78 -12.90 -12.54
N SER A 97 -3.29 -12.32 -11.46
CA SER A 97 -4.35 -11.31 -11.57
C SER A 97 -3.77 -9.99 -12.10
N ASP A 98 -4.52 -9.27 -12.95
CA ASP A 98 -4.06 -8.01 -13.55
C ASP A 98 -3.65 -6.95 -12.51
N ASP A 99 -4.34 -6.92 -11.36
CA ASP A 99 -4.06 -5.96 -10.27
C ASP A 99 -2.72 -6.21 -9.54
N GLN A 100 -2.16 -7.41 -9.69
CA GLN A 100 -0.92 -7.88 -9.05
C GLN A 100 0.30 -7.75 -9.97
N PHE A 101 0.09 -7.54 -11.28
CA PHE A 101 1.14 -7.69 -12.29
C PHE A 101 1.59 -6.35 -12.87
N ILE A 102 2.91 -6.13 -12.91
CA ILE A 102 3.52 -4.93 -13.51
C ILE A 102 4.56 -5.35 -14.55
N ALA A 103 4.49 -4.74 -15.74
CA ALA A 103 5.50 -4.94 -16.78
C ALA A 103 6.43 -3.73 -16.86
N TRP A 104 7.73 -3.95 -16.64
CA TRP A 104 8.79 -2.99 -16.85
C TRP A 104 9.69 -3.49 -17.97
N ASP A 105 9.60 -2.88 -19.14
CA ASP A 105 10.52 -3.23 -20.22
C ASP A 105 11.91 -2.62 -19.94
N PHE A 106 12.92 -3.47 -20.07
CA PHE A 106 14.34 -3.16 -19.95
C PHE A 106 15.14 -3.95 -21.00
N PRO A 107 15.94 -3.27 -21.84
CA PRO A 107 16.87 -3.94 -22.75
C PRO A 107 17.76 -4.92 -21.99
N ASP A 108 18.02 -6.09 -22.58
CA ASP A 108 18.90 -7.07 -21.95
C ASP A 108 20.35 -6.58 -21.98
N PRO A 109 20.99 -6.33 -20.81
CA PRO A 109 22.38 -5.90 -20.81
C PRO A 109 23.33 -6.99 -21.29
N VAL A 110 22.95 -8.27 -21.21
CA VAL A 110 23.80 -9.42 -21.62
C VAL A 110 23.98 -9.46 -23.14
N THR A 111 22.95 -9.09 -23.91
CA THR A 111 23.01 -9.09 -25.38
C THR A 111 23.53 -7.77 -25.95
N SER A 112 23.75 -6.77 -25.09
CA SER A 112 24.22 -5.46 -25.49
C SER A 112 25.72 -5.47 -25.83
N LYS A 113 26.09 -4.77 -26.90
CA LYS A 113 27.49 -4.54 -27.27
C LYS A 113 28.14 -3.38 -26.49
N LYS A 114 27.37 -2.66 -25.68
CA LYS A 114 27.84 -1.48 -24.94
C LYS A 114 28.46 -1.89 -23.62
N THR A 115 29.63 -1.35 -23.30
CA THR A 115 30.36 -1.66 -22.06
C THR A 115 29.68 -1.11 -20.80
N ASP A 116 28.84 -0.09 -20.93
CA ASP A 116 28.11 0.52 -19.82
C ASP A 116 26.69 -0.02 -19.62
N ALA A 117 26.29 -1.05 -20.38
CA ALA A 117 24.92 -1.57 -20.40
C ALA A 117 24.43 -1.99 -19.00
N PHE A 118 25.21 -2.79 -18.28
CA PHE A 118 24.85 -3.23 -16.92
C PHE A 118 24.71 -2.06 -15.95
N ARG A 119 25.66 -1.12 -15.96
CA ARG A 119 25.58 0.08 -15.10
C ARG A 119 24.35 0.93 -15.41
N LYS A 120 24.04 1.10 -16.70
CA LYS A 120 22.85 1.83 -17.14
C LYS A 120 21.56 1.13 -16.66
N THR A 121 21.45 -0.18 -16.86
CA THR A 121 20.32 -0.97 -16.37
C THR A 121 20.18 -0.90 -14.86
N ALA A 122 21.29 -0.97 -14.09
CA ALA A 122 21.27 -0.82 -12.63
C ALA A 122 20.69 0.54 -12.21
N HIS A 123 21.13 1.61 -12.87
CA HIS A 123 20.67 2.96 -12.59
C HIS A 123 19.18 3.13 -12.88
N GLU A 124 18.73 2.72 -14.06
CA GLU A 124 17.31 2.80 -14.44
C GLU A 124 16.42 1.95 -13.53
N LEU A 125 16.87 0.76 -13.13
CA LEU A 125 16.20 -0.07 -12.12
C LEU A 125 16.12 0.63 -10.76
N SER A 126 17.22 1.22 -10.29
CA SER A 126 17.26 2.00 -9.05
C SER A 126 16.21 3.12 -9.05
N GLU A 127 16.12 3.90 -10.12
CA GLU A 127 15.14 4.99 -10.19
C GLU A 127 13.70 4.47 -10.21
N ARG A 128 13.40 3.41 -10.97
CA ARG A 128 12.06 2.78 -10.96
C ARG A 128 11.71 2.18 -9.61
N ILE A 129 12.65 1.50 -8.95
CA ILE A 129 12.45 0.88 -7.64
C ILE A 129 12.20 1.94 -6.57
N LYS A 130 12.95 3.05 -6.56
CA LYS A 130 12.70 4.17 -5.64
C LYS A 130 11.29 4.74 -5.80
N MET A 131 10.85 4.98 -7.05
CA MET A 131 9.49 5.44 -7.32
C MET A 131 8.44 4.42 -6.89
N LEU A 132 8.67 3.13 -7.17
CA LEU A 132 7.79 2.06 -6.75
C LEU A 132 7.67 2.00 -5.23
N LEU A 133 8.78 2.05 -4.49
CA LEU A 133 8.78 2.06 -3.03
C LEU A 133 8.01 3.25 -2.45
N LEU A 134 8.11 4.44 -3.05
CA LEU A 134 7.29 5.59 -2.64
C LEU A 134 5.79 5.32 -2.82
N ILE A 135 5.41 4.67 -3.93
CA ILE A 135 4.01 4.32 -4.20
C ILE A 135 3.54 3.20 -3.28
N LEU A 136 4.35 2.17 -3.09
CA LEU A 136 4.03 1.02 -2.25
C LEU A 136 3.94 1.43 -0.79
N ARG A 137 4.89 2.21 -0.27
CA ARG A 137 4.78 2.81 1.07
C ARG A 137 3.51 3.63 1.20
N LYS A 138 3.17 4.47 0.22
CA LYS A 138 1.91 5.23 0.22
C LYS A 138 0.64 4.35 0.11
N ARG A 139 0.75 3.14 -0.45
CA ARG A 139 -0.33 2.14 -0.46
C ARG A 139 -0.37 1.31 0.83
N SER A 140 0.76 1.10 1.49
CA SER A 140 0.85 0.57 2.86
C SER A 140 0.34 1.61 3.88
N ASP A 141 0.49 2.90 3.57
CA ASP A 141 -0.14 4.04 4.26
C ASP A 141 -1.61 4.25 3.80
N ARG A 142 -2.10 3.47 2.83
CA ARG A 142 -3.55 3.30 2.65
C ARG A 142 -3.97 2.16 3.56
N PRO A 143 -5.10 2.32 4.23
CA PRO A 143 -5.50 1.39 5.26
C PRO A 143 -5.61 -0.05 4.76
N GLN A 144 -4.71 -0.91 5.23
CA GLN A 144 -5.14 -2.26 5.56
C GLN A 144 -6.13 -2.12 6.71
N LEU A 145 -7.29 -2.77 6.62
CA LEU A 145 -8.11 -2.97 7.80
C LEU A 145 -7.26 -3.75 8.81
N PHE A 146 -6.74 -3.05 9.82
CA PHE A 146 -5.90 -3.67 10.83
C PHE A 146 -6.76 -4.60 11.69
N ASP A 147 -6.58 -5.92 11.61
CA ASP A 147 -7.31 -6.88 12.44
C ASP A 147 -6.76 -6.98 13.89
N ALA A 148 -6.04 -5.94 14.35
CA ALA A 148 -5.40 -5.90 15.65
C ALA A 148 -6.25 -5.05 16.63
N PRO A 149 -6.89 -5.65 17.65
CA PRO A 149 -7.78 -4.93 18.57
C PRO A 149 -7.14 -3.74 19.29
N ASN A 150 -5.86 -3.83 19.63
CA ASN A 150 -5.11 -2.77 20.32
C ASN A 150 -5.05 -1.47 19.50
N GLU A 151 -4.78 -1.54 18.20
CA GLU A 151 -4.73 -0.35 17.34
C GLU A 151 -6.13 0.23 17.16
N PHE A 152 -7.15 -0.60 16.97
CA PHE A 152 -8.55 -0.16 16.93
C PHE A 152 -8.93 0.67 18.16
N PHE A 153 -8.66 0.17 19.37
CA PHE A 153 -8.96 0.90 20.60
C PHE A 153 -8.11 2.16 20.78
N LYS A 154 -6.83 2.12 20.41
CA LYS A 154 -5.92 3.28 20.46
C LYS A 154 -6.32 4.39 19.48
N ILE A 155 -6.94 4.05 18.36
CA ILE A 155 -7.50 5.03 17.43
C ILE A 155 -8.80 5.61 18.00
N LEU A 156 -9.67 4.77 18.53
CA LEU A 156 -10.95 5.22 19.09
C LEU A 156 -10.83 5.90 20.47
N SER A 157 -9.68 5.81 21.13
CA SER A 157 -9.49 6.47 22.44
C SER A 157 -9.44 8.00 22.38
N ASP A 158 -9.32 8.59 21.18
CA ASP A 158 -9.46 10.05 21.02
C ASP A 158 -10.94 10.45 20.98
N PRO A 159 -11.39 11.39 21.83
CA PRO A 159 -12.79 11.76 21.93
C PRO A 159 -13.42 12.27 20.63
N LEU A 160 -12.65 12.99 19.81
CA LEU A 160 -13.14 13.56 18.56
C LEU A 160 -13.28 12.47 17.49
N ARG A 161 -12.31 11.54 17.40
CA ARG A 161 -12.41 10.37 16.50
C ARG A 161 -13.60 9.49 16.84
N LEU A 162 -13.80 9.18 18.13
CA LEU A 162 -14.94 8.39 18.57
C LEU A 162 -16.26 9.08 18.22
N GLN A 163 -16.40 10.37 18.55
CA GLN A 163 -17.59 11.15 18.22
C GLN A 163 -17.88 11.10 16.71
N MET A 164 -16.87 11.29 15.86
CA MET A 164 -17.03 11.27 14.41
C MET A 164 -17.48 9.89 13.89
N ILE A 165 -16.94 8.80 14.43
CA ILE A 165 -17.34 7.43 14.07
C ILE A 165 -18.80 7.17 14.46
N LEU A 166 -19.20 7.55 15.68
CA LEU A 166 -20.59 7.35 16.13
C LEU A 166 -21.59 8.21 15.34
N MET A 167 -21.19 9.42 14.94
CA MET A 167 -22.00 10.24 14.03
C MET A 167 -22.17 9.56 12.66
N LEU A 168 -21.11 8.98 12.09
CA LEU A 168 -21.19 8.26 10.82
C LEU A 168 -22.02 6.98 10.93
N HIS A 169 -21.96 6.28 12.06
CA HIS A 169 -22.82 5.12 12.32
C HIS A 169 -24.30 5.52 12.27
N LYS A 170 -24.66 6.67 12.85
CA LYS A 170 -26.04 7.16 12.89
C LYS A 170 -26.53 7.75 11.55
N HIS A 171 -25.67 8.50 10.86
CA HIS A 171 -26.06 9.31 9.70
C HIS A 171 -25.63 8.72 8.35
N GLY A 172 -24.85 7.63 8.36
CA GLY A 172 -24.36 6.95 7.16
C GLY A 172 -23.16 7.64 6.53
N GLU A 173 -23.34 8.86 6.00
CA GLU A 173 -22.29 9.60 5.29
C GLU A 173 -22.27 11.09 5.67
N LEU A 174 -21.09 11.67 5.87
CA LEU A 174 -20.94 13.08 6.28
C LEU A 174 -19.74 13.77 5.60
N CYS A 175 -19.89 15.06 5.31
CA CYS A 175 -18.80 15.92 4.85
C CYS A 175 -18.02 16.56 6.01
N VAL A 176 -16.83 17.08 5.72
CA VAL A 176 -16.00 17.84 6.68
C VAL A 176 -16.79 18.99 7.31
N CYS A 177 -17.59 19.70 6.51
CA CYS A 177 -18.46 20.78 6.93
C CYS A 177 -19.46 20.37 8.04
N GLN A 178 -20.12 19.23 7.87
CA GLN A 178 -21.08 18.69 8.82
C GLN A 178 -20.41 18.30 10.13
N PHE A 179 -19.20 17.72 10.07
CA PHE A 179 -18.42 17.46 11.27
C PHE A 179 -18.04 18.74 12.00
N VAL A 180 -17.57 19.77 11.30
CA VAL A 180 -17.19 21.05 11.93
C VAL A 180 -18.41 21.73 12.58
N ASP A 181 -19.56 21.76 11.91
CA ASP A 181 -20.80 22.36 12.46
C ASP A 181 -21.33 21.59 13.68
N ALA A 182 -21.30 20.26 13.66
CA ALA A 182 -21.75 19.45 14.79
C ALA A 182 -20.74 19.51 15.94
N THR A 183 -19.49 19.14 15.70
CA THR A 183 -18.45 19.06 16.73
C THR A 183 -18.12 20.43 17.32
N GLY A 184 -18.20 21.51 16.54
CA GLY A 184 -18.01 22.89 17.01
C GLY A 184 -19.05 23.35 18.03
N LYS A 185 -20.27 22.78 18.01
CA LYS A 185 -21.31 23.04 19.03
C LYS A 185 -21.04 22.30 20.35
N SER A 186 -20.40 21.12 20.30
CA SER A 186 -20.00 20.37 21.50
C SER A 186 -18.68 20.85 22.09
N GLN A 187 -17.79 21.37 21.25
CA GLN A 187 -16.44 21.76 21.62
C GLN A 187 -16.06 23.08 20.91
N PRO A 188 -16.01 24.22 21.63
CA PRO A 188 -15.74 25.53 21.04
C PRO A 188 -14.31 25.73 20.48
N LYS A 189 -13.47 24.69 20.44
CA LYS A 189 -12.08 24.70 19.94
C LYS A 189 -11.83 23.75 18.75
N VAL A 190 -12.86 23.14 18.16
CA VAL A 190 -12.68 22.21 17.03
C VAL A 190 -12.65 22.98 15.72
N SER A 191 -11.47 23.01 15.09
CA SER A 191 -11.25 23.67 13.80
C SER A 191 -11.32 22.67 12.63
N GLN A 192 -11.62 23.17 11.43
CA GLN A 192 -11.60 22.35 10.20
C GLN A 192 -10.27 21.60 9.99
N PRO A 193 -9.07 22.21 10.18
CA PRO A 193 -7.81 21.47 10.08
C PRO A 193 -7.73 20.28 11.05
N LYS A 194 -8.26 20.42 12.27
CA LYS A 194 -8.29 19.35 13.26
C LYS A 194 -9.19 18.20 12.79
N VAL A 195 -10.41 18.50 12.36
CA VAL A 195 -11.35 17.51 11.81
C VAL A 195 -10.75 16.79 10.60
N SER A 196 -10.18 17.54 9.65
CA SER A 196 -9.58 16.96 8.45
C SER A 196 -8.40 16.04 8.79
N ARG A 197 -7.58 16.37 9.80
CA ARG A 197 -6.50 15.50 10.27
C ARG A 197 -7.04 14.19 10.86
N HIS A 198 -8.08 14.25 11.68
CA HIS A 198 -8.69 13.04 12.23
C HIS A 198 -9.39 12.18 11.17
N LEU A 199 -10.06 12.77 10.19
CA LEU A 199 -10.62 12.04 9.05
C LEU A 199 -9.55 11.35 8.21
N ALA A 200 -8.43 12.05 7.97
CA ALA A 200 -7.29 11.47 7.26
C ALA A 200 -6.74 10.26 8.00
N GLN A 201 -6.56 10.36 9.32
CA GLN A 201 -6.12 9.24 10.16
C GLN A 201 -7.14 8.10 10.15
N LEU A 202 -8.42 8.35 10.42
CA LEU A 202 -9.44 7.29 10.43
C LEU A 202 -9.55 6.57 9.08
N ARG A 203 -9.33 7.29 7.97
CA ARG A 203 -9.17 6.69 6.65
C ARG A 203 -7.87 5.90 6.55
N GLU A 204 -6.73 6.43 6.96
CA GLU A 204 -5.43 5.74 6.98
C GLU A 204 -5.46 4.43 7.79
N TYR A 205 -6.34 4.31 8.79
CA TYR A 205 -6.55 3.10 9.58
C TYR A 205 -7.71 2.19 9.10
N GLY A 206 -8.45 2.59 8.06
CA GLY A 206 -9.39 1.70 7.37
C GLY A 206 -10.78 1.67 7.97
N LEU A 207 -11.01 2.49 8.98
CA LEU A 207 -12.30 2.69 9.60
C LEU A 207 -13.26 3.43 8.66
N LEU A 208 -12.72 4.27 7.78
CA LEU A 208 -13.50 5.09 6.85
C LEU A 208 -13.16 4.83 5.39
N SER A 209 -14.19 4.94 4.55
CA SER A 209 -14.05 5.14 3.11
C SER A 209 -14.60 6.51 2.71
N ASP A 210 -14.12 7.05 1.58
CA ASP A 210 -14.57 8.34 1.06
C ASP A 210 -15.10 8.23 -0.37
N ARG A 211 -16.12 9.04 -0.67
CA ARG A 211 -16.60 9.27 -2.04
C ARG A 211 -16.56 10.76 -2.37
N LYS A 212 -16.23 11.06 -3.62
CA LYS A 212 -16.27 12.43 -4.15
C LYS A 212 -17.61 12.66 -4.83
N ASP A 213 -18.25 13.76 -4.49
CA ASP A 213 -19.49 14.19 -5.10
C ASP A 213 -19.39 15.69 -5.43
N GLN A 214 -19.17 15.97 -6.71
CA GLN A 214 -18.87 17.30 -7.23
C GLN A 214 -17.70 17.97 -6.48
N ARG A 215 -18.01 18.95 -5.63
CA ARG A 215 -17.03 19.73 -4.85
C ARG A 215 -16.75 19.14 -3.47
N TRP A 216 -17.50 18.13 -3.04
CA TRP A 216 -17.50 17.63 -1.67
C TRP A 216 -16.90 16.23 -1.56
N VAL A 217 -16.27 15.97 -0.43
CA VAL A 217 -15.81 14.63 -0.04
C VAL A 217 -16.68 14.19 1.13
N TYR A 218 -17.42 13.10 0.91
CA TYR A 218 -18.24 12.45 1.93
C TYR A 218 -17.49 11.24 2.47
N TYR A 219 -17.51 11.11 3.79
CA TYR A 219 -16.91 10.00 4.52
C TYR A 219 -18.01 9.10 5.03
N ARG A 220 -17.76 7.79 5.04
CA ARG A 220 -18.64 6.78 5.62
C ARG A 220 -17.82 5.74 6.36
N ILE A 221 -18.46 5.02 7.27
CA ILE A 221 -17.85 3.82 7.85
C ILE A 221 -17.55 2.84 6.71
N ASN A 222 -16.33 2.30 6.71
CA ASN A 222 -15.89 1.36 5.67
C ASN A 222 -16.78 0.11 5.69
N PRO A 223 -17.49 -0.22 4.59
CA PRO A 223 -18.38 -1.38 4.55
C PRO A 223 -17.64 -2.71 4.66
N ALA A 224 -16.32 -2.72 4.43
CA ALA A 224 -15.48 -3.91 4.58
C ALA A 224 -14.94 -4.11 6.01
N LEU A 225 -15.46 -3.39 7.02
CA LEU A 225 -15.07 -3.57 8.43
C LEU A 225 -15.33 -4.99 8.92
N PRO A 226 -14.43 -5.59 9.73
CA PRO A 226 -14.71 -6.83 10.42
C PRO A 226 -15.95 -6.70 11.31
N ASP A 227 -16.76 -7.76 11.36
CA ASP A 227 -18.02 -7.81 12.12
C ASP A 227 -17.84 -7.39 13.58
N TRP A 228 -16.72 -7.77 14.20
CA TRP A 228 -16.45 -7.43 15.59
C TRP A 228 -16.25 -5.93 15.80
N MET A 229 -15.60 -5.22 14.87
CA MET A 229 -15.43 -3.76 14.95
C MET A 229 -16.76 -3.05 14.75
N ALA A 230 -17.53 -3.49 13.76
CA ALA A 230 -18.86 -2.96 13.49
C ALA A 230 -19.78 -3.16 14.70
N ALA A 231 -19.73 -4.33 15.34
CA ALA A 231 -20.47 -4.62 16.57
C ALA A 231 -20.06 -3.70 17.72
N VAL A 232 -18.75 -3.50 17.96
CA VAL A 232 -18.28 -2.59 19.03
C VAL A 232 -18.75 -1.15 18.78
N ILE A 233 -18.70 -0.67 17.54
CA ILE A 233 -19.21 0.67 17.19
C ILE A 233 -20.72 0.76 17.44
N ALA A 234 -21.48 -0.25 16.99
CA ALA A 234 -22.93 -0.30 17.16
C ALA A 234 -23.34 -0.34 18.63
N THR A 235 -22.73 -1.21 19.43
CA THR A 235 -22.95 -1.28 20.88
C THR A 235 -22.59 0.04 21.56
N THR A 236 -21.46 0.65 21.19
CA THR A 236 -21.08 1.95 21.77
C THR A 236 -22.11 3.04 21.43
N ALA A 237 -22.62 3.06 20.19
CA ALA A 237 -23.64 4.01 19.77
C ALA A 237 -24.98 3.82 20.50
N GLU A 238 -25.36 2.56 20.73
CA GLU A 238 -26.58 2.18 21.46
C GLU A 238 -26.57 2.69 22.91
N TYR A 239 -25.46 2.49 23.63
CA TYR A 239 -25.33 2.88 25.05
C TYR A 239 -24.91 4.34 25.27
N HIS A 240 -24.52 5.08 24.22
CA HIS A 240 -24.14 6.50 24.31
C HIS A 240 -24.85 7.41 23.28
N PRO A 241 -26.21 7.45 23.26
CA PRO A 241 -26.97 8.20 22.26
C PRO A 241 -26.76 9.72 22.34
N GLN A 242 -26.31 10.24 23.49
CA GLN A 242 -26.01 11.66 23.66
C GLN A 242 -24.78 12.12 22.86
N GLN A 243 -23.87 11.22 22.49
CA GLN A 243 -22.72 11.54 21.65
C GLN A 243 -23.08 11.68 20.16
N THR A 244 -24.29 11.25 19.78
CA THR A 244 -24.81 11.31 18.40
C THR A 244 -26.06 12.20 18.27
N SER A 245 -26.47 12.88 19.34
CA SER A 245 -27.73 13.63 19.41
C SER A 245 -27.70 14.99 18.71
N GLN A 246 -26.54 15.42 18.22
CA GLN A 246 -26.41 16.73 17.61
C GLN A 246 -27.11 16.77 16.25
N PRO A 247 -27.98 17.77 16.00
CA PRO A 247 -28.59 17.94 14.69
C PRO A 247 -27.53 18.25 13.65
N ILE A 248 -27.45 17.42 12.63
CA ILE A 248 -26.65 17.66 11.44
C ILE A 248 -27.52 18.47 10.48
N LYS A 249 -26.97 19.55 9.93
CA LYS A 249 -27.66 20.29 8.86
C LYS A 249 -27.84 19.35 7.67
N ASP A 250 -29.08 19.18 7.21
CA ASP A 250 -29.37 18.53 5.93
C ASP A 250 -28.91 19.44 4.81
N ILE A 251 -27.89 19.01 4.06
CA ILE A 251 -27.24 19.82 3.03
C ILE A 251 -27.54 19.27 1.63
N ASN A 252 -28.79 18.84 1.40
CA ASN A 252 -29.29 18.60 0.05
C ASN A 252 -29.32 19.89 -0.82
N ASN A 253 -28.92 21.05 -0.28
CA ASN A 253 -28.87 22.34 -0.98
C ASN A 253 -27.56 23.11 -0.75
N GLY A 254 -26.42 22.45 -0.87
CA GLY A 254 -25.12 23.12 -1.02
C GLY A 254 -24.58 23.74 0.27
N CYS A 255 -23.40 23.31 0.68
CA CYS A 255 -22.66 24.02 1.70
C CYS A 255 -22.28 25.41 1.17
N VAL A 256 -22.80 26.46 1.82
CA VAL A 256 -22.31 27.84 1.72
C VAL A 256 -21.22 28.04 2.75
#